data_AF-A0A2G8HZG0-F1
#
_entry.id   AF-A0A2G8HZG0-F1
#
_cell.length_a   1.000
_cell.length_b   1.000
_cell.length_c   1.000
_cell.angle_alpha   90.00
_cell.angle_beta   90.00
_cell.angle_gamma   90.00
#
_symmetry.space_group_name_H-M   'P 1'
#
loop_
_entity.id
_entity.type
_entity.pdbx_description
1 polymer ?
#
loop_
_entity_poly.entity_id
_entity_poly.type
_entity_poly.pdbx_seq_one_letter_code
_entity_poly.pdbx_strand_id
1 'polypeptide(L)'
;MKTLLLIIFILSCGKPFAQVWDSNTKWSEETSQDFSSWISSDAYSTAIFQSPSSPWYGIRTDCADAIIAAQVIYAFETKTEFTLKLDSSNRNNLTNKTTQFDSISDPIQRVKAFIHLIGDTIGTEGLARFNSYPINPGQLRPGDFYVARWETNGEFVRHASMIKEILPTGHLVLYSSTTPVKVRELETREGMPLHILSGQPWGFKRVQPFLGKSSELEDYSLSQYELLDTAGSDYFFPRVLDLLKVREDTLEENLLRRVKNLCSQLKLRKKEVYATQNYLASINNRCMNYSEYDEHSTPSRDKSLLNGIKRLLYGWKKIRQSESSGELSSTLRNGLDSLLRKNQSEQARDDLKNLCQIQLNLNNQEVSYDLKNFFDLSLKQRISSHPNDSLDMRWGAPGQKTSCKSFY
;
A
#
# COMPACT_ATOMS: atom_id res chain seq x y z
N MET A 1 6.41 -75.32 -27.05
CA MET A 1 5.19 -74.59 -26.62
C MET A 1 5.08 -74.64 -25.10
N LYS A 2 5.25 -73.50 -24.43
CA LYS A 2 4.49 -73.02 -23.25
C LYS A 2 5.21 -71.80 -22.63
N THR A 3 4.92 -70.70 -23.31
CA THR A 3 4.70 -69.32 -22.84
C THR A 3 5.25 -68.94 -21.46
N LEU A 4 6.33 -68.15 -21.50
CA LEU A 4 6.82 -67.29 -20.42
C LEU A 4 5.86 -66.09 -20.31
N LEU A 5 5.06 -66.01 -19.23
CA LEU A 5 4.15 -64.89 -18.98
C LEU A 5 4.96 -63.76 -18.30
N LEU A 6 5.49 -62.84 -19.09
CA LEU A 6 6.12 -61.62 -18.62
C LEU A 6 5.02 -60.59 -18.31
N ILE A 7 4.60 -60.50 -17.05
CA ILE A 7 3.71 -59.41 -16.58
C ILE A 7 4.59 -58.16 -16.44
N ILE A 8 4.67 -57.38 -17.52
CA ILE A 8 5.11 -55.98 -17.46
C ILE A 8 3.96 -55.22 -16.82
N PHE A 9 4.03 -55.03 -15.49
CA PHE A 9 3.20 -54.06 -14.79
C PHE A 9 3.70 -52.68 -15.24
N ILE A 10 3.08 -52.15 -16.30
CA ILE A 10 3.22 -50.76 -16.68
C ILE A 10 2.61 -49.97 -15.52
N LEU A 11 3.44 -49.63 -14.54
CA LEU A 11 3.22 -48.54 -13.61
C LEU A 11 3.12 -47.27 -14.45
N SER A 12 1.93 -47.06 -15.00
CA SER A 12 1.47 -45.78 -15.48
C SER A 12 1.45 -44.84 -14.27
N CYS A 13 2.62 -44.29 -13.92
CA CYS A 13 2.74 -43.08 -13.12
C CYS A 13 2.05 -41.97 -13.90
N GLY A 14 0.72 -41.91 -13.83
CA GLY A 14 0.00 -40.69 -14.10
C GLY A 14 0.55 -39.68 -13.10
N LYS A 15 1.28 -38.68 -13.60
CA LYS A 15 1.66 -37.54 -12.77
C LYS A 15 0.34 -36.98 -12.25
N PRO A 16 0.06 -37.02 -10.93
CA PRO A 16 -1.13 -36.38 -10.42
C PRO A 16 -1.08 -34.93 -10.87
N PHE A 17 -2.10 -34.48 -11.60
CA PHE A 17 -2.23 -33.08 -12.00
C PHE A 17 -2.22 -32.23 -10.73
N ALA A 18 -1.20 -31.41 -10.59
CA ALA A 18 -0.88 -30.76 -9.32
C ALA A 18 -1.50 -29.36 -9.28
N GLN A 19 -2.73 -29.27 -8.75
CA GLN A 19 -3.36 -27.99 -8.42
C GLN A 19 -2.38 -27.03 -7.71
N VAL A 20 -2.65 -25.72 -7.77
CA VAL A 20 -1.81 -24.74 -7.05
C VAL A 20 -1.74 -25.11 -5.56
N TRP A 21 -2.89 -25.46 -4.97
CA TRP A 21 -3.00 -26.20 -3.72
C TRP A 21 -4.33 -26.94 -3.63
N ASP A 22 -4.33 -28.03 -2.86
CA ASP A 22 -5.55 -28.74 -2.50
C ASP A 22 -6.33 -27.96 -1.44
N SER A 23 -7.62 -27.79 -1.68
CA SER A 23 -8.55 -27.10 -0.77
C SER A 23 -9.56 -28.09 -0.18
N ASN A 24 -9.82 -27.98 1.11
CA ASN A 24 -10.81 -28.79 1.84
C ASN A 24 -11.96 -27.97 2.42
N THR A 25 -11.87 -26.64 2.38
CA THR A 25 -12.91 -25.72 2.83
C THR A 25 -13.34 -24.77 1.70
N LYS A 26 -14.60 -24.34 1.75
CA LYS A 26 -15.10 -23.25 0.91
C LYS A 26 -15.00 -21.94 1.67
N TRP A 27 -14.84 -20.84 0.96
CA TRP A 27 -14.89 -19.53 1.60
C TRP A 27 -16.31 -19.22 2.09
N SER A 28 -16.46 -19.08 3.40
CA SER A 28 -17.71 -18.72 4.09
C SER A 28 -17.58 -17.34 4.77
N GLU A 29 -18.64 -16.90 5.44
CA GLU A 29 -18.55 -15.69 6.29
C GLU A 29 -17.61 -15.90 7.49
N GLU A 30 -17.57 -17.09 8.07
CA GLU A 30 -16.59 -17.45 9.11
C GLU A 30 -15.17 -17.31 8.57
N THR A 31 -14.87 -17.85 7.39
CA THR A 31 -13.57 -17.68 6.74
C THR A 31 -13.25 -16.21 6.43
N SER A 32 -14.27 -15.39 6.15
CA SER A 32 -14.14 -13.94 5.94
C SER A 32 -13.77 -13.20 7.22
N GLN A 33 -14.29 -13.63 8.37
CA GLN A 33 -13.95 -13.11 9.70
C GLN A 33 -12.54 -13.56 10.14
N ASP A 34 -12.17 -14.80 9.85
CA ASP A 34 -10.82 -15.31 10.10
C ASP A 34 -9.79 -14.59 9.23
N PHE A 35 -10.11 -14.32 7.95
CA PHE A 35 -9.27 -13.49 7.08
C PHE A 35 -9.11 -12.08 7.65
N SER A 36 -10.18 -11.46 8.15
CA SER A 36 -10.12 -10.17 8.83
C SER A 36 -9.17 -10.20 10.03
N SER A 37 -9.24 -11.26 10.83
CA SER A 37 -8.36 -11.49 11.99
C SER A 37 -6.90 -11.72 11.58
N TRP A 38 -6.65 -12.44 10.49
CA TRP A 38 -5.31 -12.62 9.94
C TRP A 38 -4.74 -11.30 9.43
N ILE A 39 -5.54 -10.50 8.72
CA ILE A 39 -5.13 -9.18 8.24
C ILE A 39 -4.78 -8.26 9.40
N SER A 40 -5.49 -8.27 10.53
CA SER A 40 -5.18 -7.43 11.68
C SER A 40 -3.95 -7.91 12.46
N SER A 41 -3.62 -9.20 12.40
CA SER A 41 -2.47 -9.81 13.10
C SER A 41 -1.09 -9.42 12.53
N ASP A 42 -0.02 -9.70 13.26
CA ASP A 42 1.36 -9.46 12.80
C ASP A 42 1.79 -10.37 11.62
N ALA A 43 1.01 -11.41 11.30
CA ALA A 43 1.27 -12.27 10.14
C ALA A 43 1.21 -11.46 8.83
N TYR A 44 0.25 -10.54 8.73
CA TYR A 44 0.16 -9.58 7.63
C TYR A 44 0.87 -8.27 7.98
N SER A 45 2.20 -8.29 7.93
CA SER A 45 3.06 -7.12 8.18
C SER A 45 3.36 -6.34 6.91
N THR A 46 3.80 -5.08 7.06
CA THR A 46 4.22 -4.25 5.92
C THR A 46 5.36 -4.88 5.11
N ALA A 47 6.22 -5.67 5.77
CA ALA A 47 7.39 -6.30 5.17
C ALA A 47 7.11 -7.69 4.59
N ILE A 48 5.85 -8.15 4.54
CA ILE A 48 5.48 -9.52 4.12
C ILE A 48 6.11 -9.93 2.76
N PHE A 49 6.25 -9.00 1.80
CA PHE A 49 6.82 -9.30 0.49
C PHE A 49 8.32 -8.98 0.37
N GLN A 50 8.87 -8.19 1.30
CA GLN A 50 10.24 -7.66 1.23
C GLN A 50 11.21 -8.33 2.21
N SER A 51 10.73 -8.84 3.35
CA SER A 51 11.60 -9.45 4.35
C SER A 51 12.05 -10.85 3.89
N PRO A 52 13.36 -11.16 3.84
CA PRO A 52 13.85 -12.51 3.55
C PRO A 52 13.37 -13.58 4.56
N SER A 53 12.93 -13.18 5.76
CA SER A 53 12.36 -14.09 6.76
C SER A 53 10.91 -14.48 6.46
N SER A 54 10.23 -13.76 5.56
CA SER A 54 8.86 -14.06 5.17
C SER A 54 8.85 -15.18 4.12
N PRO A 55 7.99 -16.22 4.24
CA PRO A 55 7.77 -17.19 3.18
C PRO A 55 7.36 -16.53 1.85
N TRP A 56 6.73 -15.36 1.94
CA TRP A 56 6.17 -14.59 0.84
C TRP A 56 7.16 -13.56 0.25
N TYR A 57 8.43 -13.61 0.67
CA TYR A 57 9.50 -12.80 0.10
C TYR A 57 9.58 -12.92 -1.42
N GLY A 58 9.74 -11.80 -2.11
CA GLY A 58 9.93 -11.74 -3.56
C GLY A 58 8.65 -11.63 -4.37
N ILE A 59 7.47 -11.57 -3.72
CA ILE A 59 6.24 -11.27 -4.44
C ILE A 59 6.27 -9.79 -4.87
N ARG A 60 6.13 -9.56 -6.18
CA ARG A 60 5.99 -8.22 -6.74
C ARG A 60 4.52 -7.83 -6.69
N THR A 61 4.23 -6.62 -6.24
CA THR A 61 2.85 -6.12 -6.12
C THR A 61 2.75 -4.68 -6.56
N ASP A 62 1.63 -4.29 -7.14
CA ASP A 62 1.05 -2.96 -7.05
C ASP A 62 -0.11 -2.89 -6.02
N CYS A 63 -0.85 -1.78 -6.02
CA CYS A 63 -1.95 -1.52 -5.09
C CYS A 63 -3.00 -2.64 -5.05
N ALA A 64 -3.44 -3.13 -6.21
CA ALA A 64 -4.48 -4.17 -6.29
C ALA A 64 -3.88 -5.56 -6.04
N ASP A 65 -2.68 -5.80 -6.58
CA ASP A 65 -1.97 -7.07 -6.39
C ASP A 65 -1.76 -7.39 -4.91
N ALA A 66 -1.41 -6.39 -4.09
CA ALA A 66 -1.19 -6.60 -2.66
C ALA A 66 -2.46 -7.11 -1.94
N ILE A 67 -3.63 -6.60 -2.32
CA ILE A 67 -4.93 -7.00 -1.76
C ILE A 67 -5.25 -8.44 -2.16
N ILE A 68 -5.07 -8.77 -3.43
CA ILE A 68 -5.40 -10.11 -3.94
C ILE A 68 -4.37 -11.14 -3.46
N ALA A 69 -3.09 -10.76 -3.42
CA ALA A 69 -2.01 -11.59 -2.87
C ALA A 69 -2.30 -11.96 -1.41
N ALA A 70 -2.76 -11.00 -0.59
CA ALA A 70 -3.16 -11.27 0.79
C ALA A 70 -4.28 -12.33 0.86
N GLN A 71 -5.29 -12.22 -0.02
CA GLN A 71 -6.37 -13.20 -0.09
C GLN A 71 -5.87 -14.60 -0.52
N VAL A 72 -5.02 -14.68 -1.54
CA VAL A 72 -4.45 -15.94 -2.03
C VAL A 72 -3.57 -16.61 -0.98
N ILE A 73 -2.71 -15.83 -0.30
CA ILE A 73 -1.84 -16.30 0.78
C ILE A 73 -2.69 -16.91 1.88
N TYR A 74 -3.69 -16.18 2.37
CA TYR A 74 -4.58 -16.66 3.40
C TYR A 74 -5.33 -17.93 2.97
N ALA A 75 -5.88 -17.96 1.75
CA ALA A 75 -6.57 -19.14 1.22
C ALA A 75 -5.64 -20.37 1.15
N PHE A 76 -4.38 -20.18 0.75
CA PHE A 76 -3.39 -21.24 0.71
C PHE A 76 -3.02 -21.76 2.11
N GLU A 77 -2.82 -20.86 3.07
CA GLU A 77 -2.44 -21.19 4.45
C GLU A 77 -3.57 -21.94 5.17
N THR A 78 -4.83 -21.62 4.85
CA THR A 78 -6.03 -22.22 5.45
C THR A 78 -6.66 -23.33 4.62
N LYS A 79 -6.09 -23.68 3.46
CA LYS A 79 -6.64 -24.67 2.51
C LYS A 79 -8.08 -24.35 2.05
N THR A 80 -8.36 -23.06 1.91
CA THR A 80 -9.63 -22.54 1.41
C THR A 80 -9.62 -22.51 -0.13
N GLU A 81 -10.76 -22.83 -0.75
CA GLU A 81 -10.98 -22.62 -2.18
C GLU A 81 -10.82 -21.14 -2.54
N PHE A 82 -10.09 -20.88 -3.63
CA PHE A 82 -9.93 -19.53 -4.17
C PHE A 82 -10.49 -19.46 -5.59
N THR A 83 -11.21 -18.38 -5.87
CA THR A 83 -11.67 -18.08 -7.22
C THR A 83 -11.62 -16.58 -7.50
N LEU A 84 -11.23 -16.24 -8.73
CA LEU A 84 -11.12 -14.89 -9.23
C LEU A 84 -11.79 -14.78 -10.58
N LYS A 85 -12.62 -13.75 -10.79
CA LYS A 85 -13.21 -13.42 -12.09
C LYS A 85 -12.23 -12.60 -12.92
N LEU A 86 -12.01 -13.03 -14.16
CA LEU A 86 -11.13 -12.33 -15.11
C LEU A 86 -11.91 -11.28 -15.92
N ASP A 87 -13.22 -11.44 -16.04
CA ASP A 87 -14.10 -10.48 -16.68
C ASP A 87 -15.47 -10.41 -15.97
N SER A 88 -16.39 -9.61 -16.52
CA SER A 88 -17.74 -9.45 -15.97
C SER A 88 -18.60 -10.71 -16.10
N SER A 89 -18.20 -11.66 -16.94
CA SER A 89 -18.89 -12.93 -17.10
C SER A 89 -18.37 -13.93 -16.06
N ASN A 90 -19.27 -14.72 -15.47
CA ASN A 90 -18.87 -15.81 -14.59
C ASN A 90 -18.22 -16.99 -15.35
N ARG A 91 -17.98 -16.86 -16.66
CA ARG A 91 -17.47 -17.93 -17.53
C ARG A 91 -15.94 -17.99 -17.55
N ASN A 92 -15.27 -16.87 -17.30
CA ASN A 92 -13.82 -16.79 -17.32
C ASN A 92 -13.32 -16.50 -15.90
N ASN A 93 -12.82 -17.54 -15.24
CA ASN A 93 -12.35 -17.46 -13.87
C ASN A 93 -11.03 -18.21 -13.71
N LEU A 94 -10.24 -17.76 -12.76
CA LEU A 94 -9.02 -18.40 -12.30
C LEU A 94 -9.27 -18.98 -10.92
N THR A 95 -8.86 -20.23 -10.69
CA THR A 95 -9.05 -20.92 -9.41
C THR A 95 -7.74 -21.55 -8.95
N ASN A 96 -7.66 -21.91 -7.67
CA ASN A 96 -6.52 -22.68 -7.14
C ASN A 96 -6.36 -24.07 -7.77
N LYS A 97 -7.36 -24.54 -8.53
CA LYS A 97 -7.37 -25.86 -9.18
C LYS A 97 -6.69 -25.87 -10.55
N THR A 98 -6.19 -24.74 -11.04
CA THR A 98 -5.44 -24.68 -12.31
C THR A 98 -4.16 -25.53 -12.25
N THR A 99 -3.85 -26.19 -13.37
CA THR A 99 -2.67 -27.08 -13.52
C THR A 99 -1.52 -26.40 -14.28
N GLN A 100 -1.64 -25.09 -14.55
CA GLN A 100 -0.64 -24.32 -15.28
C GLN A 100 0.75 -24.32 -14.59
N PHE A 101 0.81 -24.67 -13.31
CA PHE A 101 2.01 -24.61 -12.48
C PHE A 101 2.48 -26.00 -12.01
N ASP A 102 2.00 -27.09 -12.63
CA ASP A 102 2.36 -28.48 -12.29
C ASP A 102 3.87 -28.74 -12.38
N SER A 103 4.59 -27.97 -13.21
CA SER A 103 6.04 -28.07 -13.36
C SER A 103 6.82 -27.51 -12.16
N ILE A 104 6.18 -26.76 -11.26
CA ILE A 104 6.80 -26.17 -10.07
C ILE A 104 6.58 -27.11 -8.89
N SER A 105 7.64 -27.76 -8.42
CA SER A 105 7.58 -28.75 -7.33
C SER A 105 7.37 -28.12 -5.96
N ASP A 106 7.94 -26.94 -5.71
CA ASP A 106 7.80 -26.22 -4.44
C ASP A 106 6.41 -25.56 -4.35
N PRO A 107 5.55 -25.96 -3.38
CA PRO A 107 4.22 -25.39 -3.22
C PRO A 107 4.20 -23.88 -3.03
N ILE A 108 5.18 -23.31 -2.30
CA ILE A 108 5.22 -21.86 -2.05
C ILE A 108 5.57 -21.12 -3.34
N GLN A 109 6.53 -21.62 -4.11
CA GLN A 109 6.87 -21.02 -5.41
C GLN A 109 5.71 -21.13 -6.40
N ARG A 110 4.94 -22.22 -6.33
CA ARG A 110 3.73 -22.40 -7.14
C ARG A 110 2.69 -21.32 -6.83
N VAL A 111 2.44 -21.04 -5.55
CA VAL A 111 1.53 -19.97 -5.11
C VAL A 111 2.06 -18.60 -5.51
N LYS A 112 3.36 -18.33 -5.38
CA LYS A 112 3.95 -17.07 -5.84
C LYS A 112 3.75 -16.84 -7.35
N ALA A 113 3.99 -17.88 -8.15
CA ALA A 113 3.76 -17.83 -9.59
C ALA A 113 2.27 -17.60 -9.93
N PHE A 114 1.36 -18.21 -9.16
CA PHE A 114 -0.07 -17.98 -9.27
C PHE A 114 -0.46 -16.54 -8.95
N ILE A 115 0.10 -15.95 -7.89
CA ILE A 115 -0.11 -14.53 -7.53
C ILE A 115 0.40 -13.60 -8.63
N HIS A 116 1.57 -13.88 -9.22
CA HIS A 116 2.08 -13.06 -10.34
C HIS A 116 1.21 -13.17 -11.59
N LEU A 117 0.73 -14.37 -11.94
CA LEU A 117 -0.23 -14.52 -13.03
C LEU A 117 -1.48 -13.68 -12.79
N ILE A 118 -2.00 -13.66 -11.56
CA ILE A 118 -3.16 -12.85 -11.20
C ILE A 118 -2.89 -11.36 -11.42
N GLY A 119 -1.77 -10.84 -10.90
CA GLY A 119 -1.41 -9.42 -11.05
C GLY A 119 -1.17 -9.02 -12.51
N ASP A 120 -0.61 -9.92 -13.32
CA ASP A 120 -0.44 -9.71 -14.76
C ASP A 120 -1.78 -9.73 -15.52
N THR A 121 -2.84 -10.29 -14.93
CA THR A 121 -4.15 -10.47 -15.58
C THR A 121 -5.19 -9.43 -15.13
N ILE A 122 -5.23 -9.09 -13.84
CA ILE A 122 -6.24 -8.19 -13.29
C ILE A 122 -5.59 -6.97 -12.63
N GLY A 123 -6.06 -5.78 -13.01
CA GLY A 123 -5.68 -4.53 -12.34
C GLY A 123 -6.72 -4.06 -11.33
N THR A 124 -6.51 -2.86 -10.80
CA THR A 124 -7.43 -2.20 -9.87
C THR A 124 -8.88 -2.10 -10.36
N GLU A 125 -9.09 -1.98 -11.68
CA GLU A 125 -10.44 -1.94 -12.26
C GLU A 125 -11.16 -3.30 -12.11
N GLY A 126 -10.46 -4.41 -12.35
CA GLY A 126 -11.01 -5.75 -12.19
C GLY A 126 -11.29 -6.08 -10.73
N LEU A 127 -10.41 -5.64 -9.82
CA LEU A 127 -10.65 -5.71 -8.37
C LEU A 127 -11.93 -4.97 -7.99
N ALA A 128 -12.09 -3.70 -8.41
CA ALA A 128 -13.22 -2.87 -8.04
C ALA A 128 -14.56 -3.34 -8.65
N ARG A 129 -14.55 -3.93 -9.85
CA ARG A 129 -15.78 -4.28 -10.57
C ARG A 129 -16.25 -5.72 -10.39
N PHE A 130 -15.32 -6.68 -10.36
CA PHE A 130 -15.67 -8.10 -10.53
C PHE A 130 -15.32 -8.95 -9.33
N ASN A 131 -14.32 -8.54 -8.56
CA ASN A 131 -13.76 -9.31 -7.45
C ASN A 131 -14.01 -8.66 -6.08
N SER A 132 -14.95 -7.72 -6.01
CA SER A 132 -15.34 -7.07 -4.76
C SER A 132 -16.72 -6.45 -4.84
N TYR A 133 -17.28 -6.14 -3.68
CA TYR A 133 -18.62 -5.60 -3.55
C TYR A 133 -18.68 -4.49 -2.51
N PRO A 134 -19.59 -3.51 -2.69
CA PRO A 134 -19.71 -2.40 -1.77
C PRO A 134 -20.36 -2.86 -0.46
N ILE A 135 -19.90 -2.26 0.63
CA ILE A 135 -20.33 -2.56 2.00
C ILE A 135 -20.78 -1.29 2.70
N ASN A 136 -21.49 -1.45 3.82
CA ASN A 136 -21.90 -0.33 4.67
C ASN A 136 -20.65 0.27 5.35
N PRO A 137 -20.39 1.59 5.23
CA PRO A 137 -19.25 2.21 5.91
C PRO A 137 -19.24 2.09 7.43
N GLY A 138 -20.37 1.81 8.09
CA GLY A 138 -20.42 1.52 9.52
C GLY A 138 -20.06 0.07 9.89
N GLN A 139 -19.83 -0.79 8.91
CA GLN A 139 -19.51 -2.22 9.09
C GLN A 139 -18.14 -2.59 8.51
N LEU A 140 -17.25 -1.60 8.34
CA LEU A 140 -15.88 -1.85 7.91
C LEU A 140 -15.16 -2.72 8.94
N ARG A 141 -14.26 -3.57 8.45
CA ARG A 141 -13.35 -4.37 9.26
C ARG A 141 -11.97 -4.49 8.59
N PRO A 142 -10.92 -4.90 9.31
CA PRO A 142 -9.65 -5.28 8.68
C PRO A 142 -9.86 -6.27 7.53
N GLY A 143 -9.12 -6.12 6.44
CA GLY A 143 -9.31 -6.94 5.22
C GLY A 143 -10.33 -6.37 4.23
N ASP A 144 -11.17 -5.42 4.64
CA ASP A 144 -11.84 -4.52 3.70
C ASP A 144 -10.83 -3.57 3.08
N PHE A 145 -11.19 -2.95 1.97
CA PHE A 145 -10.30 -2.03 1.29
C PHE A 145 -11.03 -0.83 0.73
N TYR A 146 -10.28 0.23 0.47
CA TYR A 146 -10.77 1.39 -0.24
C TYR A 146 -10.15 1.44 -1.62
N VAL A 147 -10.96 1.65 -2.65
CA VAL A 147 -10.49 1.78 -4.03
C VAL A 147 -11.02 3.07 -4.65
N ALA A 148 -10.12 3.87 -5.22
CA ALA A 148 -10.45 5.15 -5.82
C ALA A 148 -9.86 5.29 -7.21
N ARG A 149 -10.52 6.14 -8.01
CA ARG A 149 -10.09 6.58 -9.32
C ARG A 149 -10.24 8.09 -9.39
N TRP A 150 -9.21 8.77 -9.85
CA TRP A 150 -9.25 10.22 -10.08
C TRP A 150 -8.48 10.56 -11.35
N GLU A 151 -8.77 11.75 -11.89
CA GLU A 151 -8.10 12.24 -13.09
C GLU A 151 -6.90 13.12 -12.71
N THR A 152 -5.80 12.98 -13.43
CA THR A 152 -4.63 13.84 -13.33
C THR A 152 -4.05 14.00 -14.73
N ASN A 153 -3.98 15.24 -15.23
CA ASN A 153 -3.46 15.55 -16.57
C ASN A 153 -4.15 14.78 -17.71
N GLY A 154 -5.45 14.53 -17.63
CA GLY A 154 -6.21 13.79 -18.65
C GLY A 154 -6.11 12.26 -18.53
N GLU A 155 -5.33 11.75 -17.58
CA GLU A 155 -5.18 10.32 -17.33
C GLU A 155 -5.83 9.90 -16.01
N PHE A 156 -6.38 8.70 -15.99
CA PHE A 156 -6.99 8.14 -14.79
C PHE A 156 -5.97 7.38 -13.96
N VAL A 157 -5.71 7.93 -12.77
CA VAL A 157 -4.95 7.24 -11.73
C VAL A 157 -5.91 6.45 -10.86
N ARG A 158 -5.50 5.25 -10.49
CA ARG A 158 -6.25 4.36 -9.61
C ARG A 158 -5.38 4.00 -8.41
N HIS A 159 -6.00 3.86 -7.25
CA HIS A 159 -5.31 3.41 -6.06
C HIS A 159 -6.23 2.55 -5.21
N ALA A 160 -5.64 1.57 -4.55
CA ALA A 160 -6.32 0.71 -3.61
C ALA A 160 -5.49 0.61 -2.32
N SER A 161 -6.16 0.56 -1.18
CA SER A 161 -5.53 0.38 0.12
C SER A 161 -6.34 -0.56 0.98
N MET A 162 -5.69 -1.58 1.53
CA MET A 162 -6.25 -2.50 2.50
C MET A 162 -6.41 -1.81 3.86
N ILE A 163 -7.54 -2.00 4.53
CA ILE A 163 -7.73 -1.62 5.92
C ILE A 163 -7.04 -2.66 6.79
N LYS A 164 -6.00 -2.24 7.50
CA LYS A 164 -5.27 -3.05 8.49
C LYS A 164 -5.96 -3.02 9.85
N GLU A 165 -6.44 -1.86 10.25
CA GLU A 165 -7.02 -1.61 11.57
C GLU A 165 -7.98 -0.42 11.51
N ILE A 166 -8.97 -0.41 12.41
CA ILE A 166 -9.85 0.73 12.64
C ILE A 166 -9.56 1.23 14.07
N LEU A 167 -9.03 2.44 14.16
CA LEU A 167 -8.69 3.06 15.43
C LEU A 167 -9.96 3.46 16.19
N PRO A 168 -9.92 3.59 17.54
CA PRO A 168 -11.09 4.00 18.33
C PRO A 168 -11.70 5.36 17.91
N THR A 169 -10.94 6.20 17.23
CA THR A 169 -11.39 7.49 16.68
C THR A 169 -12.08 7.38 15.31
N GLY A 170 -12.33 6.16 14.83
CA GLY A 170 -12.89 5.87 13.51
C GLY A 170 -11.91 6.02 12.35
N HIS A 171 -10.68 6.47 12.62
CA HIS A 171 -9.63 6.57 11.61
C HIS A 171 -9.08 5.18 11.24
N LEU A 172 -8.62 5.03 10.00
CA LEU A 172 -8.14 3.75 9.48
C LEU A 172 -6.61 3.68 9.52
N VAL A 173 -6.05 2.50 9.77
CA VAL A 173 -4.69 2.16 9.39
C VAL A 173 -4.77 1.47 8.03
N LEU A 174 -4.13 2.04 7.02
CA LEU A 174 -4.20 1.60 5.63
C LEU A 174 -2.85 1.08 5.17
N TYR A 175 -2.84 -0.11 4.58
CA TYR A 175 -1.70 -0.68 3.87
C TYR A 175 -1.93 -0.64 2.37
N SER A 176 -0.96 -0.13 1.62
CA SER A 176 -1.01 -0.14 0.16
C SER A 176 0.36 -0.41 -0.46
N SER A 177 0.37 -0.92 -1.68
CA SER A 177 1.56 -0.89 -2.53
C SER A 177 1.42 0.25 -3.54
N THR A 178 2.37 0.41 -4.46
CA THR A 178 2.38 1.49 -5.46
C THR A 178 2.60 0.96 -6.86
N THR A 179 2.44 1.81 -7.87
CA THR A 179 2.92 1.50 -9.22
C THR A 179 4.38 1.94 -9.38
N PRO A 180 5.16 1.30 -10.29
CA PRO A 180 4.85 0.06 -11.03
C PRO A 180 4.87 -1.20 -10.13
N VAL A 181 4.61 -2.40 -10.66
CA VAL A 181 4.66 -3.66 -9.89
C VAL A 181 6.10 -4.02 -9.48
N LYS A 182 6.41 -4.10 -8.18
CA LYS A 182 7.76 -4.52 -7.70
C LYS A 182 7.74 -5.11 -6.28
N VAL A 183 8.85 -5.75 -5.88
CA VAL A 183 9.03 -6.22 -4.50
C VAL A 183 9.30 -5.02 -3.60
N ARG A 184 8.42 -4.76 -2.64
CA ARG A 184 8.55 -3.63 -1.71
C ARG A 184 7.83 -3.89 -0.40
N GLU A 185 8.14 -3.07 0.58
CA GLU A 185 7.32 -2.94 1.77
C GLU A 185 6.02 -2.20 1.43
N LEU A 186 4.92 -2.60 2.06
CA LEU A 186 3.65 -1.90 1.96
C LEU A 186 3.74 -0.54 2.68
N GLU A 187 3.25 0.51 2.02
CA GLU A 187 3.11 1.83 2.62
C GLU A 187 2.05 1.79 3.71
N THR A 188 2.35 2.43 4.84
CA THR A 188 1.39 2.62 5.92
C THR A 188 0.91 4.07 5.95
N ARG A 189 -0.40 4.24 6.06
CA ARG A 189 -1.06 5.52 6.26
C ARG A 189 -2.11 5.40 7.36
N GLU A 190 -2.14 6.39 8.24
CA GLU A 190 -3.22 6.55 9.21
C GLU A 190 -4.19 7.65 8.82
N GLY A 191 -5.48 7.37 8.95
CA GLY A 191 -6.59 8.24 8.64
C GLY A 191 -7.31 7.88 7.35
N MET A 192 -8.21 8.76 6.92
CA MET A 192 -9.04 8.47 5.75
C MET A 192 -8.22 8.46 4.44
N PRO A 193 -8.72 7.72 3.42
CA PRO A 193 -8.17 7.76 2.07
C PRO A 193 -8.03 9.19 1.53
N LEU A 194 -7.06 9.41 0.65
CA LEU A 194 -6.73 10.75 0.15
C LEU A 194 -7.72 11.29 -0.88
N HIS A 195 -8.35 10.41 -1.63
CA HIS A 195 -9.23 10.74 -2.73
C HIS A 195 -10.62 10.24 -2.41
N ILE A 196 -11.61 11.11 -2.57
CA ILE A 196 -13.01 10.74 -2.48
C ILE A 196 -13.39 9.81 -3.66
N LEU A 197 -14.35 8.92 -3.43
CA LEU A 197 -14.86 8.04 -4.49
C LEU A 197 -15.56 8.88 -5.55
N SER A 198 -15.46 8.46 -6.81
CA SER A 198 -16.14 9.12 -7.94
C SER A 198 -17.53 8.54 -8.23
N GLY A 199 -18.16 7.87 -7.25
CA GLY A 199 -19.36 7.05 -7.42
C GLY A 199 -19.05 5.58 -7.72
N GLN A 200 -20.07 4.80 -8.09
CA GLN A 200 -19.91 3.36 -8.37
C GLN A 200 -18.92 3.13 -9.54
N PRO A 201 -18.04 2.11 -9.47
CA PRO A 201 -17.93 1.06 -8.44
C PRO A 201 -16.94 1.40 -7.32
N TRP A 202 -16.49 2.65 -7.19
CA TRP A 202 -15.38 3.05 -6.32
C TRP A 202 -15.83 3.28 -4.87
N GLY A 203 -14.92 3.17 -3.91
CA GLY A 203 -15.20 3.39 -2.48
C GLY A 203 -14.75 2.25 -1.59
N PHE A 204 -15.43 2.05 -0.47
CA PHE A 204 -15.19 0.96 0.47
C PHE A 204 -15.75 -0.36 -0.07
N LYS A 205 -14.96 -1.41 0.02
CA LYS A 205 -15.21 -2.69 -0.62
C LYS A 205 -14.76 -3.83 0.25
N ARG A 206 -15.46 -4.96 0.15
CA ARG A 206 -15.02 -6.26 0.62
C ARG A 206 -14.71 -7.16 -0.57
N VAL A 207 -13.66 -7.95 -0.46
CA VAL A 207 -13.28 -8.89 -1.52
C VAL A 207 -14.40 -9.92 -1.69
N GLN A 208 -14.80 -10.18 -2.93
CA GLN A 208 -15.78 -11.22 -3.24
C GLN A 208 -15.06 -12.56 -3.31
N PRO A 209 -15.33 -13.51 -2.41
CA PRO A 209 -14.48 -14.68 -2.30
C PRO A 209 -14.91 -15.89 -3.15
N PHE A 210 -16.12 -15.86 -3.70
CA PHE A 210 -16.65 -16.94 -4.54
C PHE A 210 -17.44 -16.41 -5.74
N LEU A 211 -17.65 -17.28 -6.73
CA LEU A 211 -18.46 -16.98 -7.89
C LEU A 211 -19.94 -16.87 -7.49
N GLY A 212 -20.51 -15.69 -7.67
CA GLY A 212 -21.91 -15.43 -7.36
C GLY A 212 -22.28 -14.00 -7.70
N LYS A 213 -23.56 -13.64 -7.46
CA LYS A 213 -23.99 -12.26 -7.48
C LYS A 213 -23.67 -11.63 -6.13
N SER A 214 -22.85 -10.58 -6.14
CA SER A 214 -22.50 -9.83 -4.93
C SER A 214 -23.72 -9.29 -4.18
N SER A 215 -24.80 -8.97 -4.89
CA SER A 215 -26.04 -8.44 -4.30
C SER A 215 -26.81 -9.43 -3.43
N GLU A 216 -26.43 -10.71 -3.47
CA GLU A 216 -27.03 -11.77 -2.64
C GLU A 216 -26.23 -11.99 -1.34
N LEU A 217 -25.10 -11.27 -1.14
CA LEU A 217 -24.32 -11.30 0.09
C LEU A 217 -25.01 -10.47 1.18
N GLU A 218 -25.01 -10.98 2.41
CA GLU A 218 -25.73 -10.38 3.56
C GLU A 218 -25.27 -8.95 3.88
N ASP A 219 -23.97 -8.69 3.73
CA ASP A 219 -23.30 -7.44 4.01
C ASP A 219 -23.17 -6.51 2.79
N TYR A 220 -23.76 -6.89 1.65
CA TYR A 220 -23.84 -6.02 0.48
C TYR A 220 -24.63 -4.75 0.79
N SER A 221 -24.05 -3.58 0.51
CA SER A 221 -24.72 -2.31 0.74
C SER A 221 -24.29 -1.23 -0.24
N LEU A 222 -25.26 -0.45 -0.72
CA LEU A 222 -25.02 0.76 -1.53
C LEU A 222 -25.01 2.05 -0.69
N SER A 223 -25.14 1.95 0.63
CA SER A 223 -25.29 3.08 1.55
C SER A 223 -24.16 4.12 1.46
N GLN A 224 -22.93 3.73 1.09
CA GLN A 224 -21.85 4.68 0.89
C GLN A 224 -22.10 5.66 -0.27
N TYR A 225 -22.80 5.21 -1.31
CA TYR A 225 -23.11 6.06 -2.47
C TYR A 225 -24.25 7.02 -2.11
N GLU A 226 -25.25 6.53 -1.40
CA GLU A 226 -26.32 7.37 -0.83
C GLU A 226 -25.74 8.41 0.15
N LEU A 227 -24.75 8.02 0.96
CA LEU A 227 -24.04 8.92 1.86
C LEU A 227 -23.26 10.00 1.09
N LEU A 228 -22.61 9.63 -0.02
CA LEU A 228 -21.93 10.60 -0.89
C LEU A 228 -22.93 11.60 -1.49
N ASP A 229 -24.06 11.11 -2.01
CA ASP A 229 -25.08 11.93 -2.66
C ASP A 229 -25.74 12.91 -1.68
N THR A 230 -25.97 12.47 -0.43
CA THR A 230 -26.63 13.27 0.61
C THR A 230 -25.69 14.22 1.35
N ALA A 231 -24.47 13.78 1.68
CA ALA A 231 -23.52 14.60 2.44
C ALA A 231 -22.64 15.49 1.54
N GLY A 232 -22.42 15.08 0.29
CA GLY A 232 -21.45 15.69 -0.61
C GLY A 232 -20.00 15.29 -0.30
N SER A 233 -19.13 15.51 -1.29
CA SER A 233 -17.72 15.06 -1.27
C SER A 233 -16.92 15.56 -0.07
N ASP A 234 -17.15 16.79 0.38
CA ASP A 234 -16.41 17.41 1.49
C ASP A 234 -16.76 16.79 2.85
N TYR A 235 -17.97 16.24 3.00
CA TYR A 235 -18.46 15.68 4.26
C TYR A 235 -18.52 14.16 4.28
N PHE A 236 -18.35 13.48 3.14
CA PHE A 236 -18.39 12.01 3.08
C PHE A 236 -17.47 11.35 4.10
N PHE A 237 -16.16 11.66 4.08
CA PHE A 237 -15.22 11.04 5.03
C PHE A 237 -15.47 11.43 6.49
N PRO A 238 -15.77 12.70 6.83
CA PRO A 238 -16.27 13.04 8.17
C PRO A 238 -17.46 12.19 8.62
N ARG A 239 -18.44 11.93 7.75
CA ARG A 239 -19.60 11.08 8.08
C ARG A 239 -19.22 9.61 8.27
N VAL A 240 -18.34 9.08 7.41
CA VAL A 240 -17.82 7.72 7.58
C VAL A 240 -17.06 7.60 8.91
N LEU A 241 -16.27 8.60 9.27
CA LEU A 241 -15.58 8.65 10.55
C LEU A 241 -16.56 8.63 11.72
N ASP A 242 -17.65 9.42 11.65
CA ASP A 242 -18.69 9.44 12.67
C ASP A 242 -19.39 8.08 12.84
N LEU A 243 -19.53 7.30 11.75
CA LEU A 243 -20.09 5.94 11.81
C LEU A 243 -19.15 4.93 12.49
N LEU A 244 -17.85 5.16 12.43
CA LEU A 244 -16.82 4.21 12.89
C LEU A 244 -16.27 4.54 14.28
N LYS A 245 -16.35 5.80 14.71
CA LYS A 245 -15.72 6.24 15.96
C LYS A 245 -16.46 5.72 17.18
N VAL A 246 -15.69 5.28 18.19
CA VAL A 246 -16.19 5.00 19.54
C VAL A 246 -15.78 6.08 20.55
N ARG A 247 -14.86 6.96 20.16
CA ARG A 247 -14.50 8.20 20.87
C ARG A 247 -14.06 9.28 19.90
N GLU A 248 -14.06 10.53 20.36
CA GLU A 248 -13.54 11.65 19.57
C GLU A 248 -12.01 11.60 19.41
N ASP A 249 -11.54 12.16 18.29
CA ASP A 249 -10.13 12.39 17.99
C ASP A 249 -9.68 13.68 18.69
N THR A 250 -8.61 13.60 19.48
CA THR A 250 -8.03 14.82 20.07
C THR A 250 -7.22 15.60 19.03
N LEU A 251 -7.02 16.89 19.28
CA LEU A 251 -6.18 17.73 18.43
C LEU A 251 -4.73 17.22 18.34
N GLU A 252 -4.18 16.75 19.48
CA GLU A 252 -2.84 16.17 19.55
C GLU A 252 -2.74 14.90 18.70
N GLU A 253 -3.68 13.96 18.84
CA GLU A 253 -3.72 12.74 18.04
C GLU A 253 -3.81 13.04 16.54
N ASN A 254 -4.63 14.02 16.16
CA ASN A 254 -4.75 14.43 14.76
C ASN A 254 -3.43 14.96 14.18
N LEU A 255 -2.74 15.82 14.94
CA LEU A 255 -1.46 16.40 14.53
C LEU A 255 -0.36 15.34 14.49
N LEU A 256 -0.27 14.49 15.51
CA LEU A 256 0.69 13.38 15.56
C LEU A 256 0.47 12.40 14.41
N ARG A 257 -0.79 12.07 14.07
CA ARG A 257 -1.11 11.21 12.91
C ARG A 257 -0.61 11.81 11.61
N ARG A 258 -0.80 13.13 11.41
CA ARG A 258 -0.29 13.84 10.23
C ARG A 258 1.24 13.80 10.18
N VAL A 259 1.91 14.05 11.30
CA VAL A 259 3.37 13.99 11.39
C VAL A 259 3.88 12.57 11.11
N LYS A 260 3.26 11.55 11.71
CA LYS A 260 3.57 10.13 11.49
C LYS A 260 3.47 9.75 10.01
N ASN A 261 2.41 10.17 9.33
CA ASN A 261 2.24 9.96 7.89
C ASN A 261 3.34 10.62 7.06
N LEU A 262 3.72 11.86 7.37
CA LEU A 262 4.83 12.53 6.68
C LEU A 262 6.17 11.83 6.96
N CYS A 263 6.35 11.32 8.17
CA CYS A 263 7.54 10.56 8.54
C CYS A 263 7.63 9.23 7.80
N SER A 264 6.50 8.53 7.66
CA SER A 264 6.38 7.31 6.84
C SER A 264 6.80 7.59 5.39
N GLN A 265 6.30 8.66 4.79
CA GLN A 265 6.69 9.08 3.44
C GLN A 265 8.18 9.44 3.32
N LEU A 266 8.76 10.12 4.31
CA LEU A 266 10.19 10.44 4.34
C LEU A 266 11.05 9.17 4.44
N LYS A 267 10.68 8.21 5.30
CA LYS A 267 11.33 6.90 5.44
C LYS A 267 11.24 6.08 4.15
N LEU A 268 10.08 6.07 3.51
CA LEU A 268 9.90 5.40 2.22
C LEU A 268 10.80 6.02 1.15
N ARG A 269 10.83 7.35 1.06
CA ARG A 269 11.72 8.05 0.13
C ARG A 269 13.18 7.63 0.35
N LYS A 270 13.64 7.52 1.60
CA LYS A 270 14.96 6.97 1.93
C LYS A 270 15.16 5.60 1.29
N LYS A 271 14.24 4.66 1.53
CA LYS A 271 14.34 3.30 0.99
C LYS A 271 14.43 3.31 -0.55
N GLU A 272 13.56 4.07 -1.21
CA GLU A 272 13.52 4.17 -2.67
C GLU A 272 14.79 4.79 -3.27
N VAL A 273 15.31 5.86 -2.68
CA VAL A 273 16.56 6.48 -3.14
C VAL A 273 17.73 5.52 -2.99
N TYR A 274 17.85 4.81 -1.88
CA TYR A 274 18.92 3.83 -1.64
C TYR A 274 18.79 2.62 -2.58
N ALA A 275 17.59 2.09 -2.75
CA ALA A 275 17.33 0.99 -3.69
C ALA A 275 17.70 1.39 -5.12
N THR A 276 17.43 2.63 -5.51
CA THR A 276 17.83 3.18 -6.82
C THR A 276 19.35 3.20 -7.00
N GLN A 277 20.13 3.55 -5.97
CA GLN A 277 21.60 3.55 -6.06
C GLN A 277 22.14 2.13 -6.27
N ASN A 278 21.57 1.14 -5.57
CA ASN A 278 21.92 -0.27 -5.77
C ASN A 278 21.60 -0.74 -7.19
N TYR A 279 20.45 -0.30 -7.74
CA TYR A 279 20.07 -0.60 -9.12
C TYR A 279 20.98 0.09 -10.14
N LEU A 280 21.34 1.36 -9.94
CA LEU A 280 22.31 2.05 -10.79
C LEU A 280 23.64 1.29 -10.85
N ALA A 281 24.14 0.83 -9.71
CA ALA A 281 25.35 0.02 -9.66
C ALA A 281 25.20 -1.29 -10.45
N SER A 282 24.05 -1.96 -10.38
CA SER A 282 23.81 -3.21 -11.10
C SER A 282 23.74 -3.05 -12.63
N ILE A 283 23.40 -1.85 -13.11
CA ILE A 283 23.43 -1.50 -14.54
C ILE A 283 24.72 -0.77 -14.95
N ASN A 284 25.79 -0.87 -14.16
CA ASN A 284 27.07 -0.20 -14.40
C ASN A 284 26.95 1.32 -14.56
N ASN A 285 26.04 1.94 -13.80
CA ASN A 285 25.76 3.38 -13.78
C ASN A 285 25.41 3.99 -15.14
N ARG A 286 24.92 3.19 -16.10
CA ARG A 286 24.41 3.72 -17.37
C ARG A 286 23.17 4.59 -17.15
N CYS A 287 22.87 5.45 -18.11
CA CYS A 287 21.60 6.18 -18.09
C CYS A 287 20.42 5.21 -18.10
N MET A 288 19.44 5.50 -17.25
CA MET A 288 18.19 4.75 -17.20
C MET A 288 17.38 5.02 -18.46
N ASN A 289 16.74 3.98 -19.00
CA ASN A 289 15.72 4.14 -20.02
C ASN A 289 14.41 4.68 -19.39
N TYR A 290 13.38 4.92 -20.20
CA TYR A 290 12.10 5.46 -19.72
C TYR A 290 11.46 4.61 -18.60
N SER A 291 11.39 3.29 -18.78
CA SER A 291 10.76 2.39 -17.80
C SER A 291 11.51 2.37 -16.48
N GLU A 292 12.84 2.30 -16.55
CA GLU A 292 13.71 2.34 -15.36
C GLU A 292 13.62 3.70 -14.66
N TYR A 293 13.53 4.77 -15.44
CA TYR A 293 13.38 6.12 -14.91
C TYR A 293 12.05 6.30 -14.19
N ASP A 294 10.95 5.85 -14.79
CA ASP A 294 9.61 5.90 -14.19
C ASP A 294 9.57 5.14 -12.86
N GLU A 295 10.24 3.99 -12.79
CA GLU A 295 10.30 3.16 -11.58
C GLU A 295 11.12 3.79 -10.43
N HIS A 296 12.24 4.45 -10.76
CA HIS A 296 13.24 4.85 -9.76
C HIS A 296 13.25 6.36 -9.43
N SER A 297 12.57 7.17 -10.25
CA SER A 297 12.41 8.60 -9.98
C SER A 297 11.46 8.86 -8.80
N THR A 298 11.57 10.03 -8.18
CA THR A 298 10.74 10.41 -7.01
C THR A 298 9.87 11.68 -7.15
N PRO A 299 9.55 12.22 -8.35
CA PRO A 299 8.91 13.54 -8.45
C PRO A 299 7.55 13.59 -7.76
N SER A 300 6.71 12.57 -7.97
CA SER A 300 5.37 12.48 -7.35
C SER A 300 5.44 12.34 -5.83
N ARG A 301 6.39 11.53 -5.32
CA ARG A 301 6.63 11.33 -3.89
C ARG A 301 7.12 12.62 -3.23
N ASP A 302 8.07 13.30 -3.87
CA ASP A 302 8.67 14.54 -3.38
C ASP A 302 7.63 15.66 -3.33
N LYS A 303 6.79 15.77 -4.38
CA LYS A 303 5.66 16.71 -4.42
C LYS A 303 4.61 16.40 -3.36
N SER A 304 4.26 15.12 -3.16
CA SER A 304 3.30 14.69 -2.15
C SER A 304 3.77 15.03 -0.73
N LEU A 305 5.03 14.70 -0.39
CA LEU A 305 5.63 15.00 0.90
C LEU A 305 5.71 16.51 1.16
N LEU A 306 6.18 17.29 0.19
CA LEU A 306 6.23 18.76 0.28
C LEU A 306 4.83 19.36 0.52
N ASN A 307 3.83 18.93 -0.25
CA ASN A 307 2.46 19.41 -0.10
C ASN A 307 1.84 18.98 1.24
N GLY A 308 2.16 17.78 1.71
CA GLY A 308 1.81 17.29 3.03
C GLY A 308 2.34 18.19 4.15
N ILE A 309 3.63 18.54 4.11
CA ILE A 309 4.26 19.46 5.06
C ILE A 309 3.61 20.85 4.98
N LYS A 310 3.39 21.39 3.78
CA LYS A 310 2.71 22.69 3.60
C LYS A 310 1.33 22.72 4.25
N ARG A 311 0.51 21.66 4.06
CA ARG A 311 -0.82 21.56 4.67
C ARG A 311 -0.76 21.48 6.19
N LEU A 312 0.16 20.68 6.74
CA LEU A 312 0.40 20.61 8.18
C LEU A 312 0.75 22.00 8.73
N LEU A 313 1.69 22.70 8.10
CA LEU A 313 2.12 24.03 8.55
C LEU A 313 1.03 25.10 8.40
N TYR A 314 0.19 25.02 7.37
CA TYR A 314 -0.95 25.91 7.20
C TYR A 314 -1.96 25.75 8.35
N GLY A 315 -2.29 24.49 8.71
CA GLY A 315 -3.15 24.20 9.86
C GLY A 315 -2.50 24.64 11.18
N TRP A 316 -1.22 24.28 11.38
CA TRP A 316 -0.47 24.63 12.58
C TRP A 316 -0.40 26.13 12.82
N LYS A 317 -0.23 26.94 11.76
CA LYS A 317 -0.21 28.41 11.87
C LYS A 317 -1.48 28.97 12.52
N LYS A 318 -2.64 28.35 12.30
CA LYS A 318 -3.92 28.76 12.92
C LYS A 318 -4.00 28.22 14.35
N ILE A 319 -3.73 26.92 14.53
CA ILE A 319 -3.83 26.24 15.83
C ILE A 319 -2.91 26.87 16.88
N ARG A 320 -1.65 27.18 16.52
CA ARG A 320 -0.68 27.78 17.46
C ARG A 320 -1.11 29.15 18.03
N GLN A 321 -2.10 29.80 17.42
CA GLN A 321 -2.62 31.10 17.82
C GLN A 321 -3.93 30.97 18.61
N SER A 322 -4.50 29.77 18.70
CA SER A 322 -5.71 29.50 19.47
C SER A 322 -5.41 29.01 20.88
N GLU A 323 -6.41 29.09 21.74
CA GLU A 323 -6.36 28.60 23.12
C GLU A 323 -6.06 27.09 23.18
N SER A 324 -6.55 26.33 22.20
CA SER A 324 -6.31 24.88 22.06
C SER A 324 -4.83 24.50 21.91
N SER A 325 -3.94 25.44 21.56
CA SER A 325 -2.50 25.15 21.53
C SER A 325 -1.89 24.87 22.91
N GLY A 326 -2.56 25.30 23.99
CA GLY A 326 -2.17 25.01 25.37
C GLY A 326 -2.43 23.56 25.80
N GLU A 327 -3.31 22.85 25.09
CA GLU A 327 -3.68 21.46 25.37
C GLU A 327 -2.67 20.45 24.80
N LEU A 328 -1.75 20.92 23.94
CA LEU A 328 -0.78 20.07 23.24
C LEU A 328 0.48 19.87 24.06
N SER A 329 1.09 18.69 23.95
CA SER A 329 2.41 18.45 24.52
C SER A 329 3.46 19.48 24.05
N SER A 330 4.39 19.79 24.95
CA SER A 330 5.50 20.71 24.66
C SER A 330 6.35 20.22 23.49
N THR A 331 6.62 18.92 23.41
CA THR A 331 7.36 18.30 22.31
C THR A 331 6.68 18.52 20.96
N LEU A 332 5.37 18.25 20.86
CA LEU A 332 4.64 18.47 19.61
C LEU A 332 4.66 19.95 19.19
N ARG A 333 4.33 20.84 20.14
CA ARG A 333 4.29 22.28 19.89
C ARG A 333 5.65 22.84 19.46
N ASN A 334 6.71 22.51 20.20
CA ASN A 334 8.07 22.96 19.91
C ASN A 334 8.58 22.40 18.59
N GLY A 335 8.35 21.12 18.32
CA GLY A 335 8.76 20.49 17.07
C GLY A 335 8.09 21.12 15.85
N LEU A 336 6.77 21.35 15.90
CA LEU A 336 6.05 22.05 14.83
C LEU A 336 6.48 23.53 14.69
N ASP A 337 6.81 24.20 15.80
CA ASP A 337 7.36 25.56 15.78
C ASP A 337 8.76 25.63 15.18
N SER A 338 9.59 24.63 15.42
CA SER A 338 10.89 24.47 14.75
C SER A 338 10.73 24.29 13.24
N LEU A 339 9.80 23.43 12.82
CA LEU A 339 9.47 23.22 11.40
C LEU A 339 8.97 24.52 10.73
N LEU A 340 8.17 25.33 11.44
CA LEU A 340 7.69 26.63 10.97
C LEU A 340 8.74 27.77 11.09
N ARG A 341 9.93 27.49 11.62
CA ARG A 341 11.02 28.47 11.90
C ARG A 341 10.62 29.57 12.89
N LYS A 342 9.70 29.25 13.80
CA LYS A 342 9.22 30.15 14.87
C LYS A 342 9.88 29.92 16.21
N ASN A 343 10.43 28.73 16.44
CA ASN A 343 11.32 28.45 17.56
C ASN A 343 12.62 27.83 17.01
N GLN A 344 13.76 28.48 17.23
CA GLN A 344 15.06 28.00 16.71
C GLN A 344 15.97 27.43 17.79
N SER A 345 15.48 27.29 19.02
CA SER A 345 16.21 26.67 20.13
C SER A 345 16.62 25.24 19.81
N GLU A 346 17.70 24.77 20.45
CA GLU A 346 18.18 23.40 20.30
C GLU A 346 17.11 22.39 20.72
N GLN A 347 16.45 22.62 21.86
CA GLN A 347 15.34 21.78 22.33
C GLN A 347 14.23 21.64 21.28
N ALA A 348 13.82 22.72 20.61
CA ALA A 348 12.77 22.63 19.59
C ALA A 348 13.20 21.87 18.33
N ARG A 349 14.51 21.87 18.00
CA ARG A 349 15.07 21.04 16.93
C ARG A 349 15.09 19.58 17.35
N ASP A 350 15.45 19.27 18.58
CA ASP A 350 15.45 17.91 19.08
C ASP A 350 14.03 17.35 19.24
N ASP A 351 13.07 18.18 19.67
CA ASP A 351 11.65 17.84 19.67
C ASP A 351 11.16 17.49 18.26
N LEU A 352 11.57 18.25 17.22
CA LEU A 352 11.25 17.89 15.83
C LEU A 352 11.89 16.58 15.38
N LYS A 353 13.15 16.32 15.75
CA LYS A 353 13.82 15.05 15.45
C LYS A 353 13.13 13.87 16.12
N ASN A 354 12.68 14.05 17.36
CA ASN A 354 11.92 13.05 18.11
C ASN A 354 10.59 12.73 17.44
N LEU A 355 9.94 13.73 16.85
CA LEU A 355 8.72 13.54 16.05
C LEU A 355 9.01 12.81 14.73
N CYS A 356 10.05 13.22 14.02
CA CYS A 356 10.47 12.54 12.81
C CYS A 356 11.91 12.85 12.40
N GLN A 357 12.74 11.81 12.40
CA GLN A 357 14.06 11.83 11.80
C GLN A 357 14.34 10.53 11.05
N ILE A 358 15.23 10.62 10.07
CA ILE A 358 15.88 9.50 9.43
C ILE A 358 17.40 9.73 9.46
N GLN A 359 18.17 8.65 9.53
CA GLN A 359 19.62 8.73 9.33
C GLN A 359 19.94 8.57 7.85
N LEU A 360 20.83 9.40 7.31
CA LEU A 360 21.32 9.32 5.94
C LEU A 360 22.84 9.27 5.95
N ASN A 361 23.45 8.43 5.11
CA ASN A 361 24.86 8.52 4.78
C ASN A 361 25.03 9.47 3.58
N LEU A 362 25.51 10.69 3.82
CA LEU A 362 25.74 11.72 2.82
C LEU A 362 27.19 12.20 2.93
N ASN A 363 27.91 12.31 1.82
CA ASN A 363 29.33 12.68 1.77
C ASN A 363 30.19 11.83 2.72
N ASN A 364 29.90 10.53 2.80
CA ASN A 364 30.54 9.56 3.71
C ASN A 364 30.39 9.89 5.21
N GLN A 365 29.35 10.66 5.58
CA GLN A 365 29.01 10.99 6.96
C GLN A 365 27.57 10.61 7.27
N GLU A 366 27.34 10.10 8.48
CA GLU A 366 25.99 9.89 8.97
C GLU A 366 25.40 11.23 9.43
N VAL A 367 24.26 11.60 8.83
CA VAL A 367 23.57 12.86 9.05
C VAL A 367 22.13 12.58 9.45
N SER A 368 21.72 13.16 10.57
CA SER A 368 20.31 13.22 10.96
C SER A 368 19.55 14.16 10.03
N TYR A 369 18.48 13.66 9.42
CA TYR A 369 17.66 14.38 8.45
C TYR A 369 16.18 14.32 8.84
N ASP A 370 15.58 15.48 9.08
CA ASP A 370 14.20 15.61 9.55
C ASP A 370 13.27 16.23 8.48
N LEU A 371 11.99 16.44 8.83
CA LEU A 371 11.00 17.06 7.95
C LEU A 371 11.36 18.50 7.56
N LYS A 372 12.08 19.23 8.42
CA LYS A 372 12.51 20.61 8.15
C LYS A 372 13.65 20.63 7.14
N ASN A 373 14.60 19.70 7.24
CA ASN A 373 15.64 19.53 6.22
C ASN A 373 15.02 19.31 4.84
N PHE A 374 14.08 18.36 4.75
CA PHE A 374 13.36 18.09 3.50
C PHE A 374 12.66 19.36 2.99
N PHE A 375 11.84 19.98 3.83
CA PHE A 375 11.04 21.15 3.47
C PHE A 375 11.91 22.32 2.98
N ASP A 376 12.95 22.67 3.73
CA ASP A 376 13.84 23.79 3.42
C ASP A 376 14.59 23.56 2.09
N LEU A 377 15.05 22.34 1.85
CA LEU A 377 15.80 21.99 0.64
C LEU A 377 14.89 21.86 -0.58
N SER A 378 13.68 21.30 -0.42
CA SER A 378 12.67 21.27 -1.49
C SER A 378 12.24 22.67 -1.91
N LEU A 379 12.00 23.58 -0.98
CA LEU A 379 11.64 24.97 -1.30
C LEU A 379 12.75 25.71 -2.06
N LYS A 380 14.01 25.36 -1.79
CA LYS A 380 15.19 25.88 -2.50
C LYS A 380 15.50 25.12 -3.79
N GLN A 381 14.66 24.18 -4.20
CA GLN A 381 14.87 23.30 -5.36
C GLN A 381 16.22 22.56 -5.34
N ARG A 382 16.70 22.22 -4.15
CA ARG A 382 17.99 21.53 -3.97
C ARG A 382 17.86 20.01 -3.99
N ILE A 383 16.67 19.47 -3.76
CA ILE A 383 16.43 18.03 -3.79
C ILE A 383 16.19 17.57 -5.22
N SER A 384 17.02 16.65 -5.72
CA SER A 384 16.78 16.02 -7.01
C SER A 384 15.85 14.80 -6.91
N SER A 385 14.89 14.73 -7.83
CA SER A 385 14.06 13.54 -8.06
C SER A 385 14.61 12.65 -9.18
N HIS A 386 15.70 13.05 -9.85
CA HIS A 386 16.28 12.31 -10.97
C HIS A 386 16.99 11.05 -10.45
N PRO A 387 16.67 9.85 -10.97
CA PRO A 387 17.21 8.61 -10.43
C PRO A 387 18.71 8.44 -10.67
N ASN A 388 19.24 8.87 -11.82
CA ASN A 388 20.69 8.86 -12.12
C ASN A 388 21.54 9.92 -11.37
N ASP A 389 20.94 10.81 -10.58
CA ASP A 389 21.73 11.73 -9.75
C ASP A 389 22.34 10.98 -8.56
N SER A 390 23.49 11.48 -8.09
CA SER A 390 24.15 10.95 -6.89
C SER A 390 23.23 10.96 -5.66
N LEU A 391 23.49 10.04 -4.73
CA LEU A 391 22.77 9.96 -3.45
C LEU A 391 22.68 11.33 -2.76
N ASP A 392 23.80 12.04 -2.66
CA ASP A 392 23.91 13.37 -2.05
C ASP A 392 23.00 14.40 -2.70
N MET A 393 23.03 14.47 -4.03
CA MET A 393 22.22 15.41 -4.80
C MET A 393 20.72 15.11 -4.66
N ARG A 394 20.35 13.82 -4.56
CA ARG A 394 18.96 13.40 -4.28
C ARG A 394 18.48 13.74 -2.88
N TRP A 395 19.36 14.17 -1.97
CA TRP A 395 19.00 14.68 -0.62
C TRP A 395 19.33 16.16 -0.42
N GLY A 396 19.79 16.85 -1.48
CA GLY A 396 20.12 18.28 -1.48
C GLY A 396 21.47 18.65 -0.89
N ALA A 397 22.32 17.65 -0.61
CA ALA A 397 23.72 17.85 -0.32
C ALA A 397 24.53 18.12 -1.61
N PRO A 398 25.73 18.71 -1.52
CA PRO A 398 26.64 18.80 -2.67
C PRO A 398 26.89 17.40 -3.25
N GLY A 399 26.73 17.24 -4.56
CA GLY A 399 26.86 15.94 -5.22
C GLY A 399 26.90 16.08 -6.74
N GLN A 400 27.13 14.95 -7.42
CA GLN A 400 27.14 14.90 -8.88
C GLN A 400 25.71 14.93 -9.43
N LYS A 401 25.47 15.90 -10.32
CA LYS A 401 24.30 15.92 -11.20
C LYS A 401 24.63 15.17 -12.49
N THR A 402 23.71 14.34 -12.93
CA THR A 402 23.84 13.53 -14.13
C THR A 402 23.66 14.37 -15.40
N SER A 403 24.21 13.87 -16.52
CA SER A 403 23.92 14.35 -17.87
C SER A 403 22.86 13.49 -18.57
N CYS A 404 22.31 12.48 -17.90
CA CYS A 404 21.24 11.65 -18.43
C CYS A 404 19.96 12.47 -18.70
N LYS A 405 19.15 11.97 -19.63
CA LYS A 405 17.88 12.60 -20.01
C LYS A 405 16.85 12.50 -18.88
N SER A 406 16.18 13.62 -18.58
CA SER A 406 14.92 13.62 -17.80
C SER A 406 13.74 13.24 -18.70
N PHE A 407 12.82 12.45 -18.17
CA PHE A 407 11.59 12.07 -18.86
C PHE A 407 10.33 12.80 -18.36
N TYR A 408 10.44 13.64 -17.32
CA TYR A 408 9.39 14.56 -16.84
C TYR A 408 9.91 15.99 -16.72
#